data_AF-A0A936TQB9-F1
#
_entry.id   AF-A0A936TQB9-F1
#
_cell.length_a   1.000
_cell.length_b   1.000
_cell.length_c   1.000
_cell.angle_alpha   90.00
_cell.angle_beta   90.00
_cell.angle_gamma   90.00
#
_symmetry.space_group_name_H-M   'P 1'
#
loop_
_entity.id
_entity.type
_entity.pdbx_description
1 polymer ?
#
loop_
_entity_poly.entity_id
_entity_poly.type
_entity_poly.pdbx_seq_one_letter_code
_entity_poly.pdbx_strand_id
1 'polypeptide(L)'
;MQSGLHFQHRLHRPSVSQTVGMAALNLPSYKERAAILGIGLLGNFLIANGFDYVLYPWVIWKLGPLHGAAVMTLLSFLICWLTLLFYDWAKKDWLGIETIKGLRDYAGNSRMMRALQWAAAKGEAALLVVLSIWTDPFVVVAYFRHGAHQYNGMTARDWRIFLIALVIGNGYWSAAMFVGVSAAEYAWSGISGVLP
;
A
#
# COMPACT_ATOMS: atom_id res chain seq x y z
N MET A 1 42.40 -1.19 50.29
CA MET A 1 42.81 0.16 50.77
C MET A 1 42.40 1.16 49.71
N GLN A 2 41.88 2.32 50.13
CA GLN A 2 41.24 3.41 49.35
C GLN A 2 39.82 3.10 48.85
N SER A 3 38.71 3.52 49.47
CA SER A 3 38.31 4.76 50.19
C SER A 3 38.08 5.97 49.27
N GLY A 4 36.83 6.46 49.28
CA GLY A 4 36.42 7.79 48.79
C GLY A 4 35.70 7.74 47.43
N LEU A 5 34.56 8.39 47.19
CA LEU A 5 33.86 9.44 47.91
C LEU A 5 32.38 9.41 47.51
N HIS A 6 31.52 9.38 48.52
CA HIS A 6 30.08 9.63 48.43
C HIS A 6 29.84 11.07 47.99
N PHE A 7 29.25 11.29 46.81
CA PHE A 7 28.70 12.59 46.42
C PHE A 7 27.17 12.50 46.36
N GLN A 8 26.53 12.75 47.50
CA GLN A 8 25.08 12.89 47.62
C GLN A 8 24.67 14.30 47.15
N HIS A 9 24.46 14.46 45.84
CA HIS A 9 23.87 15.68 45.29
C HIS A 9 22.35 15.63 45.51
N ARG A 10 21.92 16.28 46.59
CA ARG A 10 20.52 16.42 47.00
C ARG A 10 19.81 17.34 46.00
N LEU A 11 19.17 16.76 44.99
CA LEU A 11 18.31 17.49 44.06
C LEU A 11 17.00 17.85 44.76
N HIS A 12 16.86 19.15 45.03
CA HIS A 12 15.64 19.78 45.52
C HIS A 12 14.53 19.57 44.47
N ARG A 13 13.54 18.74 44.77
CA ARG A 13 12.35 18.56 43.91
C ARG A 13 11.37 19.69 44.21
N PRO A 14 11.09 20.62 43.27
CA PRO A 14 9.91 21.47 43.40
C PRO A 14 8.66 20.60 43.28
N SER A 15 7.78 20.65 44.28
CA SER A 15 6.45 20.04 44.23
C SER A 15 5.56 20.90 43.33
N VAL A 16 5.69 20.70 42.02
CA VAL A 16 4.74 21.25 41.06
C VAL A 16 3.46 20.43 41.21
N SER A 17 2.51 20.97 41.98
CA SER A 17 1.12 20.51 41.99
C SER A 17 0.50 20.87 40.65
N GLN A 18 0.82 20.06 39.64
CA GLN A 18 0.27 20.14 38.30
C GLN A 18 -1.11 19.49 38.35
N THR A 19 -2.13 20.30 38.66
CA THR A 19 -3.51 20.05 38.23
C THR A 19 -3.52 20.10 36.70
N VAL A 20 -3.00 19.04 36.08
CA VAL A 20 -3.20 18.74 34.67
C VAL A 20 -4.69 18.48 34.55
N GLY A 21 -5.45 19.52 34.18
CA GLY A 21 -6.80 19.35 33.69
C GLY A 21 -6.70 18.35 32.54
N MET A 22 -7.12 17.12 32.80
CA MET A 22 -7.25 16.09 31.78
C MET A 22 -8.37 16.56 30.86
N ALA A 23 -8.03 17.40 29.89
CA ALA A 23 -8.83 17.59 28.70
C ALA A 23 -9.02 16.18 28.15
N ALA A 24 -10.21 15.62 28.37
CA ALA A 24 -10.56 14.31 27.89
C ALA A 24 -10.34 14.33 26.38
N LEU A 25 -9.23 13.75 25.93
CA LEU A 25 -8.94 13.54 24.53
C LEU A 25 -10.11 12.73 24.01
N ASN A 26 -10.99 13.41 23.27
CA ASN A 26 -12.18 12.83 22.69
C ASN A 26 -11.72 11.95 21.52
N LEU A 27 -11.21 10.76 21.87
CA LEU A 27 -10.72 9.80 20.90
C LEU A 27 -11.92 9.36 20.05
N PRO A 28 -11.80 9.37 18.72
CA PRO A 28 -12.89 8.99 17.85
C PRO A 28 -13.34 7.58 18.19
N SER A 29 -14.66 7.42 18.33
CA SER A 29 -15.29 6.15 18.71
C SER A 29 -14.87 5.05 17.75
N TYR A 30 -14.80 3.80 18.23
CA TYR A 30 -14.46 2.64 17.40
C TYR A 30 -15.30 2.58 16.11
N LYS A 31 -16.57 2.99 16.19
CA LYS A 31 -17.49 3.09 15.04
C LYS A 31 -17.03 4.08 13.97
N GLU A 32 -16.51 5.24 14.38
CA GLU A 32 -16.02 6.28 13.45
C GLU A 32 -14.75 5.82 12.74
N ARG A 33 -13.84 5.15 13.46
CA ARG A 33 -12.63 4.57 12.85
C ARG A 33 -12.98 3.49 11.83
N ALA A 34 -13.91 2.60 12.17
CA ALA A 34 -14.38 1.56 11.27
C ALA A 34 -15.07 2.15 10.02
N ALA A 35 -15.86 3.21 10.17
CA ALA A 35 -16.50 3.89 9.04
C ALA A 35 -15.46 4.52 8.10
N ILE A 36 -14.45 5.21 8.64
CA ILE A 36 -13.37 5.82 7.84
C ILE A 36 -12.58 4.75 7.08
N LEU A 37 -12.21 3.65 7.75
CA LEU A 37 -11.54 2.51 7.12
C LEU A 37 -12.40 1.88 6.02
N GLY A 38 -13.70 1.68 6.29
CA GLY A 38 -14.64 1.09 5.35
C GLY A 38 -14.79 1.92 4.08
N ILE A 39 -14.92 3.24 4.21
CA ILE A 39 -15.00 4.15 3.05
C ILE A 39 -13.70 4.12 2.25
N GLY A 40 -12.54 4.14 2.92
CA GLY A 40 -11.24 4.09 2.25
C GLY A 40 -11.02 2.81 1.46
N LEU A 41 -11.28 1.66 2.09
CA LEU A 41 -11.19 0.35 1.45
C LEU A 41 -12.17 0.19 0.30
N LEU A 42 -13.41 0.66 0.45
CA LEU A 42 -14.41 0.61 -0.61
C LEU A 42 -14.01 1.51 -1.78
N GLY A 43 -13.55 2.74 -1.51
CA GLY A 43 -13.07 3.65 -2.55
C GLY A 43 -11.89 3.06 -3.32
N ASN A 44 -10.90 2.51 -2.61
CA ASN A 44 -9.76 1.85 -3.25
C ASN A 44 -10.20 0.64 -4.08
N PHE A 45 -11.12 -0.17 -3.54
CA PHE A 45 -11.67 -1.32 -4.26
C PHE A 45 -12.39 -0.91 -5.55
N LEU A 46 -13.21 0.13 -5.51
CA LEU A 46 -13.93 0.61 -6.70
C LEU A 46 -12.98 1.18 -7.75
N ILE A 47 -11.99 1.96 -7.33
CA ILE A 47 -10.97 2.51 -8.23
C ILE A 47 -10.18 1.37 -8.85
N ALA A 48 -9.61 0.46 -8.05
CA ALA A 48 -8.80 -0.64 -8.55
C ALA A 48 -9.59 -1.56 -9.49
N ASN A 49 -10.80 -2.00 -9.09
CA ASN A 49 -11.57 -2.91 -9.94
C ASN A 49 -12.10 -2.24 -11.22
N GLY A 50 -12.57 -0.99 -11.12
CA GLY A 50 -13.00 -0.24 -12.29
C GLY A 50 -11.84 0.03 -13.25
N PHE A 51 -10.66 0.31 -12.70
CA PHE A 51 -9.45 0.53 -13.48
C PHE A 51 -8.96 -0.74 -14.15
N ASP A 52 -8.77 -1.82 -13.40
CA ASP A 52 -8.14 -3.06 -13.87
C ASP A 52 -9.06 -3.91 -14.76
N TYR A 53 -10.35 -3.99 -14.44
CA TYR A 53 -11.27 -4.90 -15.13
C TYR A 53 -12.16 -4.23 -16.17
N VAL A 54 -12.31 -2.90 -16.15
CA VAL A 54 -13.14 -2.17 -17.12
C VAL A 54 -12.28 -1.30 -18.02
N LEU A 55 -11.50 -0.40 -17.43
CA LEU A 55 -10.72 0.56 -18.20
C LEU A 55 -9.54 -0.13 -18.92
N TYR A 56 -8.81 -1.01 -18.24
CA TYR A 56 -7.62 -1.67 -18.80
C TYR A 56 -7.93 -2.48 -20.06
N PRO A 57 -8.90 -3.42 -20.05
CA PRO A 57 -9.20 -4.22 -21.24
C PRO A 57 -9.72 -3.34 -22.38
N TRP A 58 -10.51 -2.32 -22.08
CA TRP A 58 -11.02 -1.38 -23.08
C TRP A 58 -9.90 -0.58 -23.75
N VAL A 59 -8.93 -0.07 -22.99
CA VAL A 59 -7.77 0.66 -23.53
C VAL A 59 -6.89 -0.26 -24.38
N ILE A 60 -6.58 -1.47 -23.90
CA ILE A 60 -5.79 -2.46 -24.64
C ILE A 60 -6.49 -2.84 -25.95
N TRP A 61 -7.80 -3.05 -25.91
CA TRP A 61 -8.59 -3.34 -27.11
C TRP A 61 -8.55 -2.20 -28.14
N LYS A 62 -8.53 -0.94 -27.69
CA LYS A 62 -8.52 0.24 -28.59
C LYS A 62 -7.14 0.63 -29.11
N LEU A 63 -6.11 0.59 -28.27
CA LEU A 63 -4.76 1.09 -28.58
C LEU A 63 -3.76 -0.03 -28.88
N GLY A 64 -4.16 -1.29 -28.67
CA GLY A 64 -3.30 -2.45 -28.72
C GLY A 64 -2.46 -2.62 -27.45
N PRO A 65 -1.76 -3.77 -27.31
CA PRO A 65 -1.10 -4.15 -26.06
C PRO A 65 0.00 -3.17 -25.61
N LEU A 66 0.90 -2.75 -26.51
CA LEU A 66 2.05 -1.92 -26.14
C LEU A 66 1.66 -0.48 -25.79
N HIS A 67 0.88 0.19 -26.65
CA HIS A 67 0.44 1.56 -26.39
C HIS A 67 -0.56 1.60 -25.23
N GLY A 68 -1.46 0.61 -25.14
CA GLY A 68 -2.37 0.49 -24.01
C GLY A 68 -1.61 0.31 -22.69
N ALA A 69 -0.63 -0.58 -22.62
CA ALA A 69 0.21 -0.76 -21.44
C ALA A 69 0.93 0.53 -21.03
N ALA A 70 1.48 1.29 -21.98
CA ALA A 70 2.14 2.57 -21.71
C ALA A 70 1.17 3.63 -21.15
N VAL A 71 -0.01 3.78 -21.78
CA VAL A 71 -1.06 4.70 -21.32
C VAL A 71 -1.55 4.31 -19.92
N MET A 72 -1.81 3.02 -19.71
CA MET A 72 -2.26 2.52 -18.40
C MET A 72 -1.20 2.71 -17.32
N THR A 73 0.08 2.50 -17.63
CA THR A 73 1.17 2.75 -16.68
C THR A 73 1.22 4.22 -16.23
N LEU A 74 1.08 5.16 -17.18
CA LEU A 74 1.04 6.58 -16.87
C LEU A 74 -0.19 6.94 -16.03
N LEU A 75 -1.35 6.37 -16.36
CA LEU A 75 -2.58 6.64 -15.62
C LEU A 75 -2.52 6.05 -14.21
N SER A 76 -2.00 4.83 -14.05
CA SER A 76 -1.73 4.20 -12.76
C SER A 76 -0.75 5.02 -11.93
N PHE A 77 0.31 5.55 -12.55
CA PHE A 77 1.26 6.46 -11.89
C PHE A 77 0.51 7.67 -11.31
N LEU A 78 -0.30 8.34 -12.12
CA LEU A 78 -1.04 9.54 -11.70
C LEU A 78 -2.04 9.23 -10.59
N ILE A 79 -2.86 8.20 -10.72
CA ILE A 79 -3.84 7.82 -9.70
C ILE A 79 -3.15 7.44 -8.40
N CYS A 80 -2.15 6.57 -8.45
CA CYS A 80 -1.45 6.14 -7.24
C CYS A 80 -0.72 7.31 -6.56
N TRP A 81 -0.13 8.22 -7.34
CA TRP A 81 0.53 9.40 -6.82
C TRP A 81 -0.46 10.38 -6.17
N LEU A 82 -1.60 10.65 -6.81
CA LEU A 82 -2.67 11.48 -6.24
C LEU A 82 -3.25 10.87 -4.96
N THR A 83 -3.44 9.55 -4.92
CA THR A 83 -3.87 8.84 -3.70
C THR A 83 -2.84 8.97 -2.58
N LEU A 84 -1.54 8.96 -2.91
CA LEU A 84 -0.45 9.20 -1.95
C LEU A 84 -0.49 10.63 -1.40
N LEU A 85 -0.73 11.63 -2.25
CA LEU A 85 -0.90 13.02 -1.82
C LEU A 85 -2.13 13.20 -0.94
N PHE A 86 -3.25 12.57 -1.31
CA PHE A 86 -4.47 12.58 -0.51
C PHE A 86 -4.27 11.91 0.85
N TYR A 87 -3.52 10.80 0.88
CA TYR A 87 -3.16 10.11 2.11
C TYR A 87 -2.34 10.99 3.06
N ASP A 88 -1.29 11.63 2.55
CA ASP A 88 -0.44 12.53 3.32
C ASP A 88 -1.21 13.76 3.82
N TRP A 89 -2.15 14.26 3.02
CA TRP A 89 -3.03 15.37 3.40
C TRP A 89 -4.03 14.98 4.50
N ALA A 90 -4.65 13.81 4.39
CA ALA A 90 -5.70 13.36 5.31
C ALA A 90 -5.17 13.07 6.72
N LYS A 91 -3.87 12.77 6.86
CA LYS A 91 -3.20 12.44 8.13
C LYS A 91 -3.89 11.36 8.96
N LYS A 92 -4.62 10.45 8.30
CA LYS A 92 -5.37 9.34 8.91
C LYS A 92 -5.00 8.03 8.24
N ASP A 93 -4.79 6.98 9.03
CA ASP A 93 -4.56 5.62 8.50
C ASP A 93 -5.89 4.98 8.04
N TRP A 94 -6.45 5.51 6.97
CA TRP A 94 -7.67 5.04 6.30
C TRP A 94 -7.51 3.68 5.59
N LEU A 95 -6.29 3.21 5.39
CA LEU A 95 -6.01 1.91 4.76
C LEU A 95 -5.78 0.81 5.79
N GLY A 96 -5.65 1.18 7.07
CA GLY A 96 -5.30 0.25 8.13
C GLY A 96 -3.96 -0.41 7.85
N ILE A 97 -2.97 0.33 7.37
CA ILE A 97 -1.63 -0.21 7.09
C ILE A 97 -1.00 -0.72 8.38
N GLU A 98 -1.26 -0.05 9.51
CA GLU A 98 -0.88 -0.58 10.83
C GLU A 98 -1.55 -1.93 11.11
N THR A 99 -2.84 -2.05 10.78
CA THR A 99 -3.58 -3.31 10.90
C THR A 99 -2.97 -4.39 10.01
N ILE A 100 -2.61 -4.07 8.76
CA ILE A 100 -1.96 -5.01 7.83
C ILE A 100 -0.57 -5.41 8.34
N LYS A 101 0.20 -4.46 8.90
CA LYS A 101 1.48 -4.75 9.54
C LYS A 101 1.32 -5.65 10.75
N GLY A 102 0.29 -5.45 11.58
CA GLY A 102 -0.05 -6.35 12.68
C GLY A 102 -0.53 -7.73 12.22
N LEU A 103 -1.23 -7.80 11.08
CA LEU A 103 -1.66 -9.06 10.49
C LEU A 103 -0.48 -9.89 9.97
N ARG A 104 0.68 -9.29 9.67
CA ARG A 104 1.91 -10.04 9.34
C ARG A 104 2.26 -11.05 10.43
N ASP A 105 2.01 -10.71 11.69
CA ASP A 105 2.29 -11.56 12.83
C ASP A 105 1.16 -12.57 13.10
N TYR A 106 0.04 -12.46 12.38
CA TYR A 106 -1.09 -13.37 12.48
C TYR A 106 -0.90 -14.61 11.57
N ALA A 107 -0.93 -15.80 12.16
CA ALA A 107 -0.76 -17.08 11.47
C ALA A 107 -2.02 -17.53 10.68
N GLY A 108 -2.56 -16.65 9.85
CA GLY A 108 -3.72 -16.96 9.01
C GLY A 108 -3.41 -17.94 7.87
N ASN A 109 -4.37 -18.80 7.52
CA ASN A 109 -4.17 -19.88 6.53
C ASN A 109 -4.39 -19.46 5.05
N SER A 110 -4.41 -18.17 4.72
CA SER A 110 -4.63 -17.72 3.34
C SER A 110 -3.36 -17.89 2.48
N ARG A 111 -3.52 -18.24 1.20
CA ARG A 111 -2.39 -18.35 0.25
C ARG A 111 -1.59 -17.05 0.16
N MET A 112 -2.30 -15.92 0.21
CA MET A 112 -1.71 -14.58 0.25
C MET A 112 -0.81 -14.39 1.46
N MET A 113 -1.29 -14.74 2.66
CA MET A 113 -0.51 -14.61 3.89
C MET A 113 0.75 -15.47 3.85
N ARG A 114 0.64 -16.71 3.36
CA ARG A 114 1.80 -17.62 3.23
C ARG A 114 2.89 -17.04 2.32
N ALA A 115 2.51 -16.44 1.18
CA ALA A 115 3.49 -15.83 0.29
C ALA A 115 4.09 -14.55 0.89
N LEU A 116 3.30 -13.73 1.60
CA LEU A 116 3.82 -12.56 2.31
C LEU A 116 4.79 -12.96 3.43
N GLN A 117 4.48 -14.00 4.21
CA GLN A 117 5.37 -14.55 5.23
C GLN A 117 6.66 -15.11 4.61
N TRP A 118 6.54 -15.88 3.53
CA TRP A 118 7.70 -16.38 2.78
C TRP A 118 8.57 -15.23 2.25
N ALA A 119 7.95 -14.21 1.65
CA ALA A 119 8.66 -13.06 1.09
C ALA A 119 9.33 -12.23 2.20
N ALA A 120 8.64 -12.00 3.31
CA ALA A 120 9.19 -11.34 4.49
C ALA A 120 10.38 -12.12 5.08
N ALA A 121 10.34 -13.45 5.09
CA ALA A 121 11.46 -14.30 5.53
C ALA A 121 12.65 -14.26 4.57
N LYS A 122 12.44 -13.94 3.29
CA LYS A 122 13.51 -13.80 2.27
C LYS A 122 14.13 -12.41 2.23
N GLY A 123 13.44 -11.38 2.73
CA GLY A 123 13.93 -10.02 2.87
C GLY A 123 13.08 -8.97 2.14
N GLU A 124 13.45 -7.70 2.29
CA GLU A 124 12.66 -6.56 1.79
C GLU A 124 12.43 -6.60 0.27
N ALA A 125 13.42 -7.02 -0.51
CA ALA A 125 13.31 -7.08 -1.97
C ALA A 125 12.27 -8.12 -2.45
N ALA A 126 12.24 -9.31 -1.83
CA ALA A 126 11.23 -10.32 -2.15
C ALA A 126 9.83 -9.85 -1.78
N LEU A 127 9.70 -9.21 -0.60
CA LEU A 127 8.45 -8.63 -0.15
C LEU A 127 7.96 -7.51 -1.07
N LEU A 128 8.87 -6.67 -1.56
CA LEU A 128 8.58 -5.63 -2.55
C LEU A 128 7.97 -6.22 -3.81
N VAL A 129 8.59 -7.26 -4.38
CA VAL A 129 8.10 -7.91 -5.60
C VAL A 129 6.72 -8.53 -5.38
N VAL A 130 6.55 -9.31 -4.32
CA VAL A 130 5.27 -9.99 -4.04
C VAL A 130 4.15 -8.98 -3.79
N LEU A 131 4.40 -7.93 -3.01
CA LEU A 131 3.41 -6.87 -2.78
C LEU A 131 3.09 -6.12 -4.09
N SER A 132 4.07 -5.83 -4.95
CA SER A 132 3.84 -5.10 -6.20
C SER A 132 3.00 -5.87 -7.21
N ILE A 133 3.00 -7.21 -7.15
CA ILE A 133 2.17 -8.04 -8.03
C ILE A 133 0.71 -8.07 -7.56
N TRP A 134 0.47 -7.97 -6.25
CA TRP A 134 -0.87 -8.15 -5.67
C TRP A 134 -1.56 -6.87 -5.23
N THR A 135 -0.81 -5.80 -5.05
CA THR A 135 -1.32 -4.54 -4.51
C THR A 135 -0.78 -3.37 -5.31
N ASP A 136 -1.49 -2.26 -5.26
CA ASP A 136 -1.12 -1.05 -5.97
C ASP A 136 0.22 -0.47 -5.47
N PRO A 137 1.02 0.17 -6.35
CA PRO A 137 2.29 0.80 -5.99
C PRO A 137 2.18 1.76 -4.80
N PHE A 138 1.03 2.42 -4.68
CA PHE A 138 0.66 3.24 -3.53
C PHE A 138 0.71 2.48 -2.19
N VAL A 139 0.04 1.32 -2.12
CA VAL A 139 -0.01 0.47 -0.92
C VAL A 139 1.39 -0.05 -0.59
N VAL A 140 2.16 -0.42 -1.62
CA VAL A 140 3.55 -0.88 -1.46
C VAL A 140 4.41 0.20 -0.80
N VAL A 141 4.37 1.43 -1.31
CA VAL A 141 5.13 2.54 -0.69
C VAL A 141 4.68 2.77 0.73
N ALA A 142 3.38 2.85 0.96
CA ALA A 142 2.84 3.12 2.28
C ALA A 142 3.19 2.01 3.28
N TYR A 143 3.34 0.76 2.82
CA TYR A 143 3.87 -0.36 3.60
C TYR A 143 5.35 -0.18 3.96
N PHE A 144 6.23 0.11 2.99
CA PHE A 144 7.68 0.24 3.20
C PHE A 144 8.14 1.57 3.81
N ARG A 145 7.27 2.59 3.83
CA ARG A 145 7.59 3.90 4.39
C ARG A 145 7.86 3.78 5.89
N HIS A 146 9.00 4.32 6.31
CA HIS A 146 9.39 4.37 7.72
C HIS A 146 8.72 5.60 8.34
N GLY A 147 7.84 5.38 9.33
CA GLY A 147 7.10 6.46 9.97
C GLY A 147 5.92 6.97 9.15
N ALA A 148 4.90 6.13 8.95
CA ALA A 148 3.65 6.49 8.27
C ALA A 148 2.98 7.75 8.86
N HIS A 149 3.27 8.10 10.11
CA HIS A 149 2.75 9.28 10.80
C HIS A 149 3.51 10.58 10.53
N GLN A 150 4.64 10.52 9.81
CA GLN A 150 5.45 11.71 9.62
C GLN A 150 4.87 12.66 8.56
N TYR A 151 3.96 12.20 7.68
CA TYR A 151 3.21 13.03 6.71
C TYR A 151 4.04 14.12 5.99
N ASN A 152 5.33 13.87 5.77
CA ASN A 152 6.32 14.85 5.30
C ASN A 152 6.67 14.66 3.82
N GLY A 153 5.74 14.14 3.01
CA GLY A 153 5.98 13.82 1.60
C GLY A 153 6.91 12.62 1.39
N MET A 154 7.19 12.30 0.13
CA MET A 154 7.99 11.15 -0.27
C MET A 154 9.49 11.45 -0.27
N THR A 155 10.28 10.64 0.44
CA THR A 155 11.74 10.69 0.37
C THR A 155 12.24 10.11 -0.95
N ALA A 156 13.51 10.33 -1.29
CA ALA A 156 14.12 9.73 -2.48
C ALA A 156 14.06 8.18 -2.47
N ARG A 157 14.09 7.55 -1.29
CA ARG A 157 13.90 6.10 -1.13
C ARG A 157 12.47 5.71 -1.51
N ASP A 158 11.47 6.43 -1.00
CA ASP A 158 10.06 6.14 -1.25
C ASP A 158 9.72 6.28 -2.74
N TRP A 159 10.28 7.29 -3.41
CA TRP A 159 10.16 7.44 -4.87
C TRP A 159 10.73 6.26 -5.65
N ARG A 160 11.88 5.73 -5.24
CA ARG A 160 12.45 4.53 -5.89
C ARG A 160 11.54 3.31 -5.69
N ILE A 161 11.04 3.10 -4.47
CA ILE A 161 10.12 2.00 -4.15
C ILE A 161 8.84 2.13 -4.98
N PHE A 162 8.29 3.35 -5.08
CA PHE A 162 7.11 3.64 -5.88
C PHE A 162 7.30 3.28 -7.35
N LEU A 163 8.39 3.76 -7.96
CA LEU A 163 8.68 3.51 -9.38
C LEU A 163 8.94 2.03 -9.65
N ILE A 164 9.67 1.34 -8.77
CA ILE A 164 9.91 -0.10 -8.90
C ILE A 164 8.58 -0.87 -8.81
N ALA A 165 7.75 -0.56 -7.81
CA ALA A 165 6.45 -1.20 -7.63
C ALA A 165 5.51 -0.93 -8.81
N LEU A 166 5.50 0.29 -9.34
CA LEU A 166 4.73 0.67 -10.53
C LEU A 166 5.12 -0.16 -11.75
N VAL A 167 6.42 -0.30 -12.02
CA VAL A 167 6.92 -1.05 -13.17
C VAL A 167 6.61 -2.54 -13.03
N ILE A 168 6.83 -3.12 -11.83
CA ILE A 168 6.54 -4.54 -11.58
C ILE A 168 5.03 -4.82 -11.72
N GLY A 169 4.20 -4.01 -11.05
CA GLY A 169 2.75 -4.20 -11.04
C GLY A 169 2.14 -4.02 -12.43
N ASN A 170 2.48 -2.93 -13.13
CA ASN A 170 1.98 -2.71 -14.49
C ASN A 170 2.53 -3.74 -15.47
N GLY A 171 3.81 -4.10 -15.39
CA GLY A 171 4.38 -5.13 -16.25
C GLY A 171 3.67 -6.48 -16.09
N TYR A 172 3.38 -6.88 -14.85
CA TYR A 172 2.62 -8.10 -14.55
C TYR A 172 1.19 -8.02 -15.13
N TRP A 173 0.45 -6.95 -14.86
CA TRP A 173 -0.93 -6.80 -15.35
C TRP A 173 -1.03 -6.66 -16.87
N SER A 174 -0.10 -5.93 -17.51
CA SER A 174 -0.01 -5.86 -18.97
C SER A 174 0.18 -7.25 -19.57
N ALA A 175 1.09 -8.05 -19.02
CA ALA A 175 1.32 -9.41 -19.48
C ALA A 175 0.10 -10.31 -19.25
N ALA A 176 -0.53 -10.23 -18.07
CA ALA A 176 -1.73 -10.99 -17.75
C ALA A 176 -2.89 -10.65 -18.69
N MET A 177 -3.11 -9.35 -18.97
CA MET A 177 -4.15 -8.89 -19.88
C MET A 177 -3.86 -9.28 -21.33
N PHE A 178 -2.60 -9.18 -21.76
CA PHE A 178 -2.20 -9.65 -23.09
C PHE A 178 -2.51 -11.15 -23.27
N VAL A 179 -2.06 -11.98 -22.32
CA VAL A 179 -2.35 -13.43 -22.33
C VAL A 179 -3.86 -13.69 -22.30
N GLY A 180 -4.60 -12.96 -21.48
CA GLY A 180 -6.06 -13.09 -21.37
C GLY A 180 -6.79 -12.76 -22.66
N VAL A 181 -6.46 -11.63 -23.30
CA VAL A 181 -7.05 -11.21 -24.58
C VAL A 181 -6.69 -12.20 -25.69
N SER A 182 -5.42 -12.59 -25.81
CA SER A 182 -4.99 -13.56 -26.83
C SER A 182 -5.65 -14.93 -26.64
N ALA A 183 -5.82 -15.39 -25.40
CA ALA A 183 -6.53 -16.64 -25.11
C ALA A 183 -8.02 -16.53 -25.48
N ALA A 184 -8.65 -15.39 -25.23
CA ALA A 184 -10.05 -15.14 -25.59
C ALA A 184 -10.25 -15.09 -27.11
N GLU A 185 -9.38 -14.42 -27.85
CA GLU A 185 -9.39 -14.37 -29.32
C GLU A 185 -9.19 -15.77 -29.92
N TYR A 186 -8.28 -16.56 -29.38
CA TYR A 186 -8.05 -17.94 -29.81
C TYR A 186 -9.26 -18.83 -29.53
N ALA A 187 -9.88 -18.71 -28.35
CA ALA A 187 -11.10 -19.45 -28.03
C ALA A 187 -12.27 -19.05 -28.96
N TRP A 188 -12.41 -17.75 -29.25
CA TRP A 188 -13.47 -17.24 -30.12
C TRP A 188 -13.32 -17.70 -31.56
N SER A 189 -12.11 -17.69 -32.11
CA SER A 189 -11.84 -18.22 -33.45
C SER A 189 -12.13 -19.71 -33.57
N GLY A 190 -11.77 -20.49 -32.54
CA GLY A 190 -12.12 -21.92 -32.47
C GLY A 190 -13.62 -22.21 -32.47
N ILE A 191 -14.43 -21.34 -31.84
CA ILE A 191 -15.89 -21.49 -31.78
C ILE A 191 -16.57 -20.97 -33.06
N SER A 192 -16.14 -19.81 -33.56
CA SER A 192 -16.78 -19.13 -34.69
C SER A 192 -16.39 -19.72 -36.05
N GLY A 193 -15.28 -20.48 -36.12
CA GLY A 193 -14.73 -20.97 -37.38
C GLY A 193 -14.08 -19.87 -38.22
N VAL A 194 -14.05 -18.64 -37.72
CA VAL A 194 -13.32 -17.51 -38.31
C VAL A 194 -11.91 -17.56 -37.75
N LEU A 195 -10.92 -17.91 -38.59
CA LEU A 195 -9.51 -17.85 -38.18
C LEU A 195 -9.14 -16.39 -37.84
N PRO A 196 -8.34 -16.18 -36.77
CA PRO A 196 -7.92 -14.84 -36.35
C PRO A 196 -6.96 -14.19 -37.37
#